data_AF-F8GDT9-F1
#
_entry.id   AF-F8GDT9-F1
#
_cell.length_a   1.000
_cell.length_b   1.000
_cell.length_c   1.000
_cell.angle_alpha   90.00
_cell.angle_beta   90.00
_cell.angle_gamma   90.00
#
_symmetry.space_group_name_H-M   'P 1'
#
loop_
_entity.id
_entity.type
_entity.pdbx_description
1 polymer ?
#
loop_
_entity_poly.entity_id
_entity_poly.type
_entity_poly.pdbx_seq_one_letter_code
_entity_poly.pdbx_strand_id
1 'polypeptide(L)'
;MRIKIQIIHFYISACLSLLFLLSGGSALAVNGNQISLSESATDLTSLFKVDRSGLVFNRSTNTYDSIISITNKSNQQIQLPVALVILDTPAGVSVNSPSGITLEGNPYLIAGSSGQSLSFEESLTIKLKYSNPSRFKISSTFRILAFPIISDDGLGGSDNNNNGVRDAIEANVTFHFNSSARQQAAAFQVLAAYRTALLNQGTVQEAFDSVSNYFKAEECMKNIMGAFTGNYEAYKQGSNYLRNIMLDNKDRIKAWLQLGDMAAGQVFSDPVGQPCTFDSSSLPN
;
A
#
# COMPACT_ATOMS: atom_id res chain seq x y z
N MET A 1 54.07 -16.74 -12.48
CA MET A 1 53.07 -15.97 -11.72
C MET A 1 51.81 -15.89 -12.58
N ARG A 2 50.82 -16.76 -12.33
CA ARG A 2 49.61 -16.90 -13.17
C ARG A 2 48.46 -16.13 -12.52
N ILE A 3 48.04 -15.04 -13.14
CA ILE A 3 46.86 -14.26 -12.75
C ILE A 3 45.63 -15.01 -13.28
N LYS A 4 44.82 -15.57 -12.37
CA LYS A 4 43.49 -16.10 -12.70
C LYS A 4 42.54 -14.92 -12.83
N ILE A 5 42.14 -14.61 -14.07
CA ILE A 5 41.03 -13.70 -14.35
C ILE A 5 39.74 -14.51 -14.21
N GLN A 6 39.05 -14.37 -13.09
CA GLN A 6 37.67 -14.83 -12.93
C GLN A 6 36.76 -13.82 -13.61
N ILE A 7 36.16 -14.22 -14.72
CA ILE A 7 35.08 -13.49 -15.39
C ILE A 7 33.83 -13.69 -14.53
N ILE A 8 33.52 -12.69 -13.70
CA ILE A 8 32.26 -12.59 -12.96
C ILE A 8 31.21 -12.07 -13.95
N HIS A 9 30.13 -12.83 -14.12
CA HIS A 9 28.96 -12.43 -14.90
C HIS A 9 28.36 -11.15 -14.31
N PHE A 10 28.64 -10.02 -14.95
CA PHE A 10 28.00 -8.74 -14.70
C PHE A 10 26.56 -8.80 -15.20
N TYR A 11 25.61 -8.91 -14.28
CA TYR A 11 24.22 -8.60 -14.54
C TYR A 11 24.12 -7.09 -14.80
N ILE A 12 23.72 -6.72 -16.02
CA ILE A 12 23.22 -5.39 -16.36
C ILE A 12 21.83 -5.29 -15.73
N SER A 13 21.79 -5.06 -14.43
CA SER A 13 20.56 -4.68 -13.76
C SER A 13 20.89 -3.55 -12.85
N ALA A 14 20.02 -2.54 -12.91
CA ALA A 14 20.16 -1.29 -12.23
C ALA A 14 21.16 -0.37 -12.95
N CYS A 15 20.59 0.60 -13.67
CA CYS A 15 21.16 1.88 -14.03
C CYS A 15 20.43 2.99 -13.28
N LEU A 16 21.10 3.74 -12.40
CA LEU A 16 20.68 4.98 -11.72
C LEU A 16 20.56 5.13 -10.17
N SER A 17 21.58 4.75 -9.36
CA SER A 17 21.77 5.22 -7.94
C SER A 17 22.90 6.20 -7.57
N LEU A 18 22.49 7.40 -7.18
CA LEU A 18 22.99 8.38 -6.21
C LEU A 18 24.35 9.08 -6.36
N LEU A 19 24.36 10.43 -6.47
CA LEU A 19 25.52 11.28 -6.12
C LEU A 19 25.26 12.80 -5.90
N PHE A 20 24.52 13.15 -4.84
CA PHE A 20 24.94 14.11 -3.80
C PHE A 20 25.19 15.61 -4.11
N LEU A 21 24.65 16.49 -3.24
CA LEU A 21 25.39 17.31 -2.25
C LEU A 21 24.40 18.13 -1.38
N LEU A 22 24.32 17.86 -0.05
CA LEU A 22 24.74 18.69 1.10
C LEU A 22 24.19 20.15 1.10
N SER A 23 23.64 20.74 2.16
CA SER A 23 23.74 20.51 3.61
C SER A 23 22.80 21.47 4.38
N GLY A 24 22.35 21.05 5.58
CA GLY A 24 22.31 21.92 6.78
C GLY A 24 20.96 22.56 7.17
N GLY A 25 20.48 22.24 8.37
CA GLY A 25 19.42 23.00 9.05
C GLY A 25 18.91 22.31 10.32
N SER A 26 19.17 22.93 11.48
CA SER A 26 18.95 22.40 12.83
C SER A 26 17.48 22.35 13.28
N ALA A 27 17.20 21.42 14.21
CA ALA A 27 15.92 21.16 14.85
C ALA A 27 15.42 22.29 15.78
N LEU A 28 14.11 22.49 15.82
CA LEU A 28 13.38 23.17 16.90
C LEU A 28 12.20 22.30 17.34
N ALA A 29 12.10 22.11 18.66
CA ALA A 29 11.16 21.26 19.35
C ALA A 29 9.74 21.86 19.38
N VAL A 30 8.73 21.05 19.09
CA VAL A 30 7.31 21.36 19.32
C VAL A 30 6.86 20.69 20.62
N ASN A 31 6.32 21.49 21.52
CA ASN A 31 5.69 21.07 22.77
C ASN A 31 4.55 20.09 22.49
N GLY A 32 4.54 18.99 23.25
CA GLY A 32 3.55 17.92 23.17
C GLY A 32 2.14 18.42 23.46
N ASN A 33 1.39 18.69 22.39
CA ASN A 33 -0.04 18.52 22.38
C ASN A 33 -0.31 17.16 21.76
N GLN A 34 -1.00 16.29 22.49
CA GLN A 34 -1.30 14.92 22.08
C GLN A 34 -1.89 14.91 20.66
N ILE A 35 -1.14 14.39 19.69
CA ILE A 35 -1.70 14.04 18.39
C ILE A 35 -2.43 12.73 18.61
N SER A 36 -3.73 12.83 18.85
CA SER A 36 -4.65 11.71 18.74
C SER A 36 -4.74 11.31 17.27
N LEU A 37 -3.85 10.43 16.81
CA LEU A 37 -4.00 9.73 15.53
C LEU A 37 -5.09 8.66 15.69
N SER A 38 -6.34 9.10 15.59
CA SER A 38 -7.50 8.24 15.35
C SER A 38 -8.18 8.74 14.09
N GLU A 39 -7.53 8.61 12.94
CA GLU A 39 -8.30 8.52 11.70
C GLU A 39 -8.69 7.05 11.51
N SER A 40 -9.59 6.62 12.39
CA SER A 40 -10.35 5.40 12.21
C SER A 40 -11.14 5.59 10.92
N ALA A 41 -10.96 4.69 9.95
CA ALA A 41 -11.76 4.64 8.73
C ALA A 41 -13.22 4.95 9.07
N THR A 42 -13.77 6.01 8.48
CA THR A 42 -15.09 6.51 8.90
C THR A 42 -16.16 5.50 8.51
N ASP A 43 -16.95 5.05 9.48
CA ASP A 43 -18.06 4.15 9.21
C ASP A 43 -19.18 4.90 8.50
N LEU A 44 -19.41 4.54 7.24
CA LEU A 44 -20.46 5.09 6.39
C LEU A 44 -21.67 4.15 6.28
N THR A 45 -21.71 3.03 6.99
CA THR A 45 -22.76 2.00 6.83
C THR A 45 -24.18 2.58 6.91
N SER A 46 -24.37 3.55 7.80
CA SER A 46 -25.66 4.22 7.98
C SER A 46 -26.08 5.10 6.79
N LEU A 47 -25.17 5.44 5.87
CA LEU A 47 -25.41 6.23 4.66
C LEU A 47 -25.70 5.38 3.42
N PHE A 48 -25.51 4.06 3.54
CA PHE A 48 -25.71 3.12 2.45
C PHE A 48 -26.89 2.18 2.70
N LYS A 49 -27.45 1.67 1.61
CA LYS A 49 -28.26 0.46 1.58
C LYS A 49 -27.42 -0.63 0.91
N VAL A 50 -27.32 -1.79 1.56
CA VAL A 50 -26.55 -2.92 1.04
C VAL A 50 -27.52 -4.07 0.75
N ASP A 51 -27.68 -4.40 -0.52
CA ASP A 51 -28.48 -5.52 -0.99
C ASP A 51 -27.58 -6.65 -1.49
N ARG A 52 -27.91 -7.90 -1.14
CA ARG A 52 -27.15 -9.08 -1.54
C ARG A 52 -28.03 -10.03 -2.35
N SER A 53 -27.53 -10.49 -3.50
CA SER A 53 -28.19 -11.52 -4.29
C SER A 53 -28.20 -12.89 -3.59
N GLY A 54 -28.90 -13.87 -4.16
CA GLY A 54 -28.70 -15.27 -3.80
C GLY A 54 -27.25 -15.73 -4.06
N LEU A 55 -26.83 -16.77 -3.35
CA LEU A 55 -25.54 -17.44 -3.55
C LEU A 55 -25.66 -18.45 -4.69
N VAL A 56 -24.74 -18.39 -5.65
CA VAL A 56 -24.65 -19.33 -6.77
C VAL A 56 -23.34 -20.09 -6.67
N PHE A 57 -23.41 -21.43 -6.63
CA PHE A 57 -22.20 -22.25 -6.60
C PHE A 57 -21.55 -22.32 -7.98
N ASN A 58 -20.34 -21.79 -8.09
CA ASN A 58 -19.51 -21.84 -9.28
C ASN A 58 -18.58 -23.04 -9.23
N ARG A 59 -18.89 -24.07 -10.03
CA ARG A 59 -18.15 -25.34 -10.08
C ARG A 59 -16.72 -25.19 -10.62
N SER A 60 -16.46 -24.20 -11.46
CA SER A 60 -15.13 -24.00 -12.07
C SER A 60 -14.11 -23.47 -11.06
N THR A 61 -14.57 -22.59 -10.16
CA THR A 61 -13.74 -21.97 -9.12
C THR A 61 -13.94 -22.58 -7.73
N ASN A 62 -14.86 -23.55 -7.61
CA ASN A 62 -15.30 -24.14 -6.35
C ASN A 62 -15.68 -23.09 -5.29
N THR A 63 -16.33 -22.00 -5.72
CA THR A 63 -16.73 -20.88 -4.86
C THR A 63 -18.23 -20.66 -4.86
N TYR A 64 -18.75 -20.03 -3.81
CA TYR A 64 -20.12 -19.51 -3.77
C TYR A 64 -20.10 -18.02 -4.09
N ASP A 65 -20.63 -17.67 -5.24
CA ASP A 65 -20.58 -16.32 -5.78
C ASP A 65 -21.88 -15.57 -5.44
N SER A 66 -21.76 -14.30 -5.10
CA SER A 66 -22.85 -13.38 -4.80
C SER A 66 -22.56 -12.03 -5.46
N ILE A 67 -23.62 -11.30 -5.80
CA ILE A 67 -23.55 -9.90 -6.19
C ILE A 67 -24.02 -9.05 -5.01
N ILE A 68 -23.23 -8.05 -4.64
CA ILE A 68 -23.57 -7.04 -3.64
C ILE A 68 -23.84 -5.73 -4.37
N SER A 69 -25.01 -5.13 -4.14
CA SER A 69 -25.35 -3.79 -4.58
C SER A 69 -25.29 -2.85 -3.39
N ILE A 70 -24.50 -1.78 -3.51
CA ILE A 70 -24.31 -0.76 -2.49
C ILE A 70 -24.89 0.54 -3.05
N THR A 71 -26.00 1.00 -2.48
CA THR A 71 -26.73 2.19 -2.92
C THR A 71 -26.53 3.32 -1.91
N ASN A 72 -26.12 4.50 -2.37
CA ASN A 72 -26.08 5.69 -1.51
C ASN A 72 -27.51 6.15 -1.22
N LYS A 73 -27.92 6.14 0.05
CA LYS A 73 -29.25 6.62 0.49
C LYS A 73 -29.18 7.99 1.16
N SER A 74 -27.98 8.58 1.26
CA SER A 74 -27.78 9.93 1.78
C SER A 74 -27.94 10.96 0.67
N ASN A 75 -28.35 12.18 1.02
CA ASN A 75 -28.37 13.31 0.10
C ASN A 75 -26.96 13.90 -0.15
N GLN A 76 -25.92 13.29 0.39
CA GLN A 76 -24.53 13.71 0.23
C GLN A 76 -23.87 12.89 -0.87
N GLN A 77 -23.05 13.55 -1.69
CA GLN A 77 -22.20 12.89 -2.66
C GLN A 77 -21.06 12.19 -1.92
N ILE A 78 -20.98 10.86 -2.03
CA ILE A 78 -19.96 10.07 -1.34
C ILE A 78 -18.77 9.84 -2.26
N GLN A 79 -17.58 10.24 -1.85
CA GLN A 79 -16.37 10.03 -2.63
C GLN A 79 -15.94 8.56 -2.57
N LEU A 80 -15.43 8.05 -3.68
CA LEU A 80 -14.94 6.69 -3.85
C LEU A 80 -13.40 6.70 -3.89
N PRO A 81 -12.73 5.59 -3.51
CA PRO A 81 -13.30 4.29 -3.16
C PRO A 81 -13.87 4.18 -1.74
N VAL A 82 -14.79 3.23 -1.54
CA VAL A 82 -15.24 2.77 -0.20
C VAL A 82 -14.90 1.29 0.00
N ALA A 83 -14.71 0.88 1.26
CA ALA A 83 -14.46 -0.51 1.62
C ALA A 83 -15.77 -1.20 2.05
N LEU A 84 -16.14 -2.28 1.38
CA LEU A 84 -17.15 -3.22 1.86
C LEU A 84 -16.46 -4.26 2.74
N VAL A 85 -16.58 -4.12 4.06
CA VAL A 85 -16.07 -5.07 5.06
C VAL A 85 -17.09 -6.18 5.27
N ILE A 86 -16.63 -7.43 5.23
CA ILE A 86 -17.43 -8.63 5.44
C ILE A 86 -17.19 -9.11 6.88
N LEU A 87 -18.24 -9.09 7.69
CA LEU A 87 -18.22 -9.42 9.11
C LEU A 87 -18.98 -10.74 9.36
N ASP A 88 -18.80 -11.33 10.55
CA ASP A 88 -19.54 -12.48 11.07
C ASP A 88 -19.56 -13.71 10.13
N THR A 89 -18.45 -13.97 9.45
CA THR A 89 -18.34 -15.12 8.55
C THR A 89 -18.15 -16.42 9.37
N PRO A 90 -18.97 -17.48 9.16
CA PRO A 90 -18.87 -18.72 9.91
C PRO A 90 -17.51 -19.40 9.80
N ALA A 91 -17.12 -20.12 10.85
CA ALA A 91 -15.91 -20.92 10.84
C ALA A 91 -15.91 -21.91 9.66
N GLY A 92 -14.79 -21.98 8.93
CA GLY A 92 -14.65 -22.79 7.72
C GLY A 92 -15.17 -22.13 6.44
N VAL A 93 -15.67 -20.89 6.52
CA VAL A 93 -15.98 -20.04 5.37
C VAL A 93 -14.98 -18.89 5.31
N SER A 94 -14.43 -18.60 4.14
CA SER A 94 -13.55 -17.45 3.91
C SER A 94 -13.95 -16.68 2.66
N VAL A 95 -13.60 -15.39 2.61
CA VAL A 95 -13.75 -14.59 1.38
C VAL A 95 -12.61 -14.94 0.44
N ASN A 96 -12.95 -15.29 -0.80
CA ASN A 96 -11.97 -15.56 -1.84
C ASN A 96 -11.56 -14.25 -2.53
N SER A 97 -10.25 -14.03 -2.64
CA SER A 97 -9.64 -12.83 -3.23
C SER A 97 -10.14 -11.50 -2.64
N PRO A 98 -10.08 -11.31 -1.31
CA PRO A 98 -10.38 -10.00 -0.72
C PRO A 98 -9.38 -8.93 -1.20
N SER A 99 -9.77 -7.67 -1.16
CA SER A 99 -8.86 -6.54 -1.41
C SER A 99 -7.88 -6.33 -0.24
N GLY A 100 -8.23 -6.80 0.95
CA GLY A 100 -7.38 -6.84 2.14
C GLY A 100 -8.15 -7.32 3.38
N ILE A 101 -7.53 -7.17 4.55
CA ILE A 101 -8.08 -7.49 5.87
C ILE A 101 -8.07 -6.23 6.76
N THR A 102 -9.07 -6.05 7.62
CA THR A 102 -9.13 -4.93 8.57
C THR A 102 -8.26 -5.11 9.81
N LEU A 103 -8.07 -4.03 10.59
CA LEU A 103 -7.46 -4.09 11.93
C LEU A 103 -8.11 -5.13 12.85
N GLU A 104 -9.41 -5.34 12.67
CA GLU A 104 -10.21 -6.30 13.44
C GLU A 104 -10.15 -7.73 12.86
N GLY A 105 -9.35 -7.97 11.81
CA GLY A 105 -9.21 -9.28 11.18
C GLY A 105 -10.29 -9.61 10.13
N ASN A 106 -11.10 -8.64 9.71
CA ASN A 106 -12.22 -8.89 8.80
C ASN A 106 -11.85 -8.63 7.33
N PRO A 107 -12.16 -9.52 6.37
CA PRO A 107 -11.87 -9.26 4.96
C PRO A 107 -12.72 -8.12 4.41
N TYR A 108 -12.17 -7.35 3.47
CA TYR A 108 -12.91 -6.31 2.76
C TYR A 108 -12.68 -6.34 1.25
N LEU A 109 -13.62 -5.73 0.51
CA LEU A 109 -13.54 -5.49 -0.92
C LEU A 109 -13.62 -3.98 -1.19
N ILE A 110 -12.82 -3.49 -2.14
CA ILE A 110 -12.89 -2.09 -2.56
C ILE A 110 -14.03 -1.91 -3.58
N ALA A 111 -14.85 -0.89 -3.38
CA ALA A 111 -15.94 -0.49 -4.26
C ALA A 111 -15.63 0.86 -4.94
N GLY A 112 -15.83 0.90 -6.25
CA GLY A 112 -15.59 2.11 -7.05
C GLY A 112 -14.12 2.36 -7.37
N SER A 113 -13.85 3.43 -8.10
CA SER A 113 -12.49 3.88 -8.44
C SER A 113 -12.18 5.22 -7.79
N SER A 114 -10.90 5.51 -7.59
CA SER A 114 -10.44 6.83 -7.11
C SER A 114 -10.91 7.96 -8.03
N GLY A 115 -11.27 9.09 -7.43
CA GLY A 115 -11.76 10.29 -8.13
C GLY A 115 -13.20 10.18 -8.64
N GLN A 116 -13.87 9.04 -8.42
CA GLN A 116 -15.30 8.91 -8.64
C GLN A 116 -16.08 9.29 -7.38
N SER A 117 -17.35 9.58 -7.58
CA SER A 117 -18.29 9.89 -6.51
C SER A 117 -19.60 9.20 -6.77
N LEU A 118 -20.27 8.77 -5.70
CA LEU A 118 -21.58 8.14 -5.74
C LEU A 118 -22.64 9.16 -5.33
N SER A 119 -23.52 9.51 -6.27
CA SER A 119 -24.63 10.45 -6.03
C SER A 119 -25.77 9.78 -5.25
N PHE A 120 -26.76 10.57 -4.82
CA PHE A 120 -27.95 10.02 -4.17
C PHE A 120 -28.66 9.00 -5.08
N GLU A 121 -29.07 7.86 -4.51
CA GLU A 121 -29.70 6.70 -5.17
C GLU A 121 -28.84 5.97 -6.20
N GLU A 122 -27.60 6.42 -6.42
CA GLU A 122 -26.66 5.72 -7.29
C GLU A 122 -26.12 4.45 -6.59
N SER A 123 -25.88 3.41 -7.39
CA SER A 123 -25.52 2.08 -6.89
C SER A 123 -24.23 1.56 -7.51
N LEU A 124 -23.38 0.97 -6.67
CA LEU A 124 -22.19 0.22 -7.08
C LEU A 124 -22.43 -1.28 -6.92
N THR A 125 -21.89 -2.07 -7.84
CA THR A 125 -22.02 -3.52 -7.82
C THR A 125 -20.67 -4.18 -7.61
N ILE A 126 -20.58 -5.11 -6.67
CA ILE A 126 -19.36 -5.87 -6.35
C ILE A 126 -19.66 -7.37 -6.40
N LYS A 127 -18.75 -8.15 -6.97
CA LYS A 127 -18.80 -9.62 -6.91
C LYS A 127 -18.10 -10.10 -5.65
N LEU A 128 -18.84 -10.76 -4.78
CA LEU A 128 -18.33 -11.38 -3.55
C LEU A 128 -18.27 -12.89 -3.76
N LYS A 129 -17.13 -13.51 -3.44
CA LYS A 129 -16.92 -14.94 -3.58
C LYS A 129 -16.53 -15.53 -2.24
N TYR A 130 -17.18 -16.61 -1.84
CA TYR A 130 -16.83 -17.36 -0.65
C TYR A 130 -16.18 -18.70 -1.02
N SER A 131 -15.12 -19.05 -0.30
CA SER A 131 -14.64 -20.43 -0.21
C SER A 131 -15.31 -21.10 0.98
N ASN A 132 -15.96 -22.24 0.75
CA ASN A 132 -16.72 -22.97 1.78
C ASN A 132 -16.66 -24.49 1.51
N PRO A 133 -15.51 -25.13 1.73
CA PRO A 133 -15.30 -26.54 1.43
C PRO A 133 -16.23 -27.46 2.23
N SER A 134 -16.56 -27.08 3.47
CA SER A 134 -17.43 -27.83 4.37
C SER A 134 -18.94 -27.62 4.10
N ARG A 135 -19.29 -26.75 3.14
CA ARG A 135 -20.67 -26.43 2.73
C ARG A 135 -21.55 -25.98 3.91
N PHE A 136 -20.98 -25.24 4.86
CA PHE A 136 -21.75 -24.63 5.94
C PHE A 136 -22.72 -23.58 5.41
N LYS A 137 -23.77 -23.27 6.16
CA LYS A 137 -24.65 -22.14 5.83
C LYS A 137 -23.82 -20.84 5.87
N ILE A 138 -23.78 -20.11 4.76
CA ILE A 138 -23.06 -18.83 4.67
C ILE A 138 -23.98 -17.71 5.17
N SER A 139 -23.58 -17.07 6.27
CA SER A 139 -24.14 -15.81 6.78
C SER A 139 -23.01 -14.80 6.90
N SER A 140 -23.27 -13.53 6.58
CA SER A 140 -22.31 -12.45 6.80
C SER A 140 -23.08 -11.15 6.95
N THR A 141 -22.54 -10.25 7.75
CA THR A 141 -22.99 -8.86 7.86
C THR A 141 -22.00 -7.96 7.11
N PHE A 142 -22.43 -6.75 6.77
CA PHE A 142 -21.64 -5.83 5.95
C PHE A 142 -21.48 -4.49 6.65
N ARG A 143 -20.26 -3.96 6.65
CA ARG A 143 -19.94 -2.61 7.11
C ARG A 143 -19.28 -1.85 5.96
N ILE A 144 -19.67 -0.60 5.73
CA ILE A 144 -19.07 0.26 4.71
C ILE A 144 -18.15 1.25 5.41
N LEU A 145 -16.87 1.26 5.03
CA LEU A 145 -15.90 2.22 5.53
C LEU A 145 -15.47 3.17 4.40
N ALA A 146 -15.36 4.46 4.72
CA ALA A 146 -14.62 5.38 3.87
C ALA A 146 -13.14 4.98 3.90
N PHE A 147 -12.51 4.86 2.74
CA PHE A 147 -11.06 5.02 2.72
C PHE A 147 -10.77 6.51 2.94
N PRO A 148 -9.72 6.87 3.70
CA PRO A 148 -9.26 8.24 3.71
C PRO A 148 -9.00 8.64 2.26
N ILE A 149 -9.77 9.63 1.78
CA ILE A 149 -9.56 10.21 0.46
C ILE A 149 -8.20 10.87 0.57
N ILE A 150 -7.23 10.37 -0.21
CA ILE A 150 -5.97 11.06 -0.28
C ILE A 150 -6.22 12.34 -1.08
N SER A 151 -6.39 13.47 -0.38
CA SER A 151 -6.51 14.78 -1.01
C SER A 151 -5.28 15.00 -1.91
N ASP A 152 -5.52 15.43 -3.15
CA ASP A 152 -4.48 15.72 -4.13
C ASP A 152 -3.80 17.07 -3.81
N ASP A 153 -2.85 17.05 -2.89
CA ASP A 153 -2.05 18.22 -2.49
C ASP A 153 -0.66 18.23 -3.14
N GLY A 154 -0.57 17.74 -4.37
CA GLY A 154 0.64 17.76 -5.20
C GLY A 154 1.49 16.48 -5.10
N LEU A 155 2.64 16.50 -5.77
CA LEU A 155 3.48 15.31 -5.99
C LEU A 155 3.83 14.57 -4.69
N GLY A 156 4.30 15.29 -3.68
CA GLY A 156 4.70 14.70 -2.40
C GLY A 156 3.56 14.49 -1.41
N GLY A 157 2.42 15.13 -1.64
CA GLY A 157 1.30 15.22 -0.72
C GLY A 157 1.62 15.66 0.72
N SER A 158 0.60 15.63 1.57
CA SER A 158 0.64 16.12 2.96
C SER A 158 1.48 15.18 3.81
N ASP A 159 2.40 15.75 4.58
CA ASP A 159 3.31 15.06 5.49
C ASP A 159 3.49 15.97 6.69
N ASN A 160 2.43 16.13 7.49
CA ASN A 160 2.38 17.13 8.56
C ASN A 160 3.36 16.78 9.70
N ASN A 161 3.67 15.50 9.86
CA ASN A 161 4.61 15.01 10.87
C ASN A 161 6.08 15.02 10.37
N ASN A 162 6.32 15.38 9.10
CA ASN A 162 7.63 15.44 8.45
C ASN A 162 8.43 14.13 8.55
N ASN A 163 7.76 12.98 8.55
CA ASN A 163 8.44 11.68 8.60
C ASN A 163 8.77 11.12 7.21
N GLY A 164 8.41 11.86 6.15
CA GLY A 164 8.65 11.48 4.77
C GLY A 164 7.52 10.65 4.14
N VAL A 165 6.51 10.25 4.91
CA VAL A 165 5.36 9.49 4.44
C VAL A 165 4.16 10.43 4.32
N ARG A 166 3.34 10.20 3.29
CA ARG A 166 2.09 10.96 3.15
C ARG A 166 1.12 10.56 4.25
N ASP A 167 0.59 11.52 5.00
CA ASP A 167 -0.35 11.28 6.11
C ASP A 167 -1.53 10.38 5.67
N ALA A 168 -2.09 10.66 4.49
CA ALA A 168 -3.22 9.90 3.95
C ALA A 168 -2.85 8.46 3.51
N ILE A 169 -1.57 8.15 3.38
CA ILE A 169 -1.06 6.79 3.14
C ILE A 169 -0.69 6.10 4.46
N GLU A 170 -0.31 6.85 5.49
CA GLU A 170 0.11 6.26 6.77
C GLU A 170 -0.95 5.37 7.40
N ALA A 171 -2.21 5.84 7.40
CA ALA A 171 -3.34 5.07 7.93
C ALA A 171 -3.52 3.76 7.15
N ASN A 172 -3.41 3.81 5.82
CA ASN A 172 -3.53 2.66 4.94
C ASN A 172 -2.43 1.61 5.21
N VAL A 173 -1.19 2.06 5.42
CA VAL A 173 -0.03 1.20 5.68
C VAL A 173 -0.08 0.60 7.07
N THR A 174 -0.40 1.43 8.08
CA THR A 174 -0.64 0.98 9.45
C THR A 174 -1.69 -0.12 9.49
N PHE A 175 -2.72 0.05 8.68
CA PHE A 175 -3.78 -0.93 8.54
C PHE A 175 -3.32 -2.20 7.80
N HIS A 176 -2.62 -2.10 6.67
CA HIS A 176 -2.21 -3.24 5.86
C HIS A 176 -1.10 -4.09 6.52
N PHE A 177 -0.19 -3.45 7.26
CA PHE A 177 0.93 -4.09 7.96
C PHE A 177 0.72 -4.14 9.48
N ASN A 178 -0.55 -4.14 9.93
CA ASN A 178 -0.93 -4.10 11.35
C ASN A 178 -0.39 -5.27 12.20
N SER A 179 -0.07 -6.39 11.55
CA SER A 179 0.37 -7.62 12.21
C SER A 179 1.83 -7.58 12.60
N SER A 180 2.60 -6.59 12.12
CA SER A 180 4.03 -6.52 12.38
C SER A 180 4.57 -5.10 12.34
N ALA A 181 5.04 -4.61 13.49
CA ALA A 181 5.67 -3.29 13.58
C ALA A 181 6.94 -3.19 12.70
N ARG A 182 7.66 -4.30 12.52
CA ARG A 182 8.80 -4.36 11.59
C ARG A 182 8.39 -4.18 10.14
N GLN A 183 7.32 -4.85 9.71
CA GLN A 183 6.82 -4.70 8.34
C GLN A 183 6.29 -3.30 8.10
N GLN A 184 5.58 -2.73 9.08
CA GLN A 184 5.11 -1.35 9.02
C GLN A 184 6.28 -0.36 8.91
N ALA A 185 7.33 -0.51 9.72
CA ALA A 185 8.52 0.34 9.63
C ALA A 185 9.26 0.21 8.29
N ALA A 186 9.39 -1.02 7.76
CA ALA A 186 9.97 -1.25 6.44
C ALA A 186 9.13 -0.61 5.32
N ALA A 187 7.79 -0.72 5.42
CA ALA A 187 6.87 -0.08 4.49
C ALA A 187 6.99 1.44 4.54
N PHE A 188 7.05 2.05 5.73
CA PHE A 188 7.27 3.49 5.86
C PHE A 188 8.62 3.94 5.28
N GLN A 189 9.69 3.16 5.44
CA GLN A 189 10.97 3.46 4.80
C GLN A 189 10.85 3.45 3.25
N VAL A 190 10.12 2.49 2.68
CA VAL A 190 9.87 2.44 1.22
C VAL A 190 9.06 3.65 0.75
N LEU A 191 8.03 4.03 1.49
CA LEU A 191 7.16 5.16 1.14
C LEU A 191 7.89 6.50 1.26
N ALA A 192 8.72 6.66 2.29
CA ALA A 192 9.59 7.82 2.44
C ALA A 192 10.55 7.95 1.25
N ALA A 193 11.19 6.85 0.85
CA ALA A 193 12.06 6.83 -0.32
C ALA A 193 11.30 7.16 -1.62
N TYR A 194 10.08 6.64 -1.79
CA TYR A 194 9.21 6.98 -2.92
C TYR A 194 8.86 8.48 -2.93
N ARG A 195 8.47 9.06 -1.79
CA ARG A 195 8.11 10.48 -1.69
C ARG A 195 9.30 11.35 -2.06
N THR A 196 10.48 11.07 -1.51
CA THR A 196 11.73 11.74 -1.89
C THR A 196 11.96 11.65 -3.39
N ALA A 197 11.77 10.48 -3.98
CA ALA A 197 11.98 10.26 -5.40
C ALA A 197 11.00 11.02 -6.31
N LEU A 198 9.76 11.19 -5.86
CA LEU A 198 8.76 12.01 -6.56
C LEU A 198 9.08 13.51 -6.48
N LEU A 199 9.65 13.97 -5.36
CA LEU A 199 9.97 15.38 -5.13
C LEU A 199 11.30 15.80 -5.77
N ASN A 200 12.26 14.89 -5.88
CA ASN A 200 13.62 15.17 -6.36
C ASN A 200 13.79 14.87 -7.86
N GLN A 201 13.30 15.79 -8.70
CA GLN A 201 13.39 15.67 -10.17
C GLN A 201 14.29 16.73 -10.83
N GLY A 202 15.19 17.37 -10.08
CA GLY A 202 15.97 18.51 -10.58
C GLY A 202 17.12 18.09 -11.51
N THR A 203 17.86 17.04 -11.14
CA THR A 203 19.06 16.60 -11.89
C THR A 203 19.11 15.08 -12.06
N VAL A 204 19.86 14.61 -13.07
CA VAL A 204 20.22 13.18 -13.23
C VAL A 204 20.81 12.62 -11.94
N GLN A 205 21.49 13.48 -11.20
CA GLN A 205 22.21 13.09 -10.02
C GLN A 205 21.33 12.89 -8.79
N GLU A 206 20.33 13.74 -8.61
CA GLU A 206 19.27 13.59 -7.62
C GLU A 206 18.32 12.44 -7.99
N ALA A 207 18.12 12.20 -9.29
CA ALA A 207 17.40 11.03 -9.78
C ALA A 207 18.16 9.75 -9.46
N PHE A 208 19.49 9.78 -9.66
CA PHE A 208 20.43 8.76 -9.18
C PHE A 208 20.04 8.58 -7.69
N ASP A 209 20.11 9.66 -6.90
CA ASP A 209 20.01 9.59 -5.45
C ASP A 209 18.77 8.87 -4.96
N SER A 210 17.67 9.31 -5.52
CA SER A 210 16.35 8.86 -5.18
C SER A 210 16.14 7.38 -5.45
N VAL A 211 16.56 6.87 -6.62
CA VAL A 211 16.33 5.46 -6.94
C VAL A 211 17.26 4.55 -6.12
N SER A 212 18.48 5.00 -5.75
CA SER A 212 19.32 4.24 -4.82
C SER A 212 18.66 4.04 -3.48
N ASN A 213 18.13 5.13 -2.93
CA ASN A 213 17.49 5.14 -1.64
C ASN A 213 16.24 4.25 -1.67
N TYR A 214 15.49 4.31 -2.78
CA TYR A 214 14.36 3.41 -3.02
C TYR A 214 14.79 1.93 -3.02
N PHE A 215 15.84 1.55 -3.75
CA PHE A 215 16.29 0.15 -3.75
C PHE A 215 16.82 -0.32 -2.40
N LYS A 216 17.48 0.55 -1.63
CA LYS A 216 17.85 0.24 -0.24
C LYS A 216 16.61 -0.03 0.61
N ALA A 217 15.58 0.80 0.50
CA ALA A 217 14.34 0.60 1.25
C ALA A 217 13.61 -0.69 0.83
N GLU A 218 13.54 -1.00 -0.46
CA GLU A 218 12.98 -2.26 -0.97
C GLU A 218 13.76 -3.47 -0.47
N GLU A 219 15.09 -3.39 -0.41
CA GLU A 219 15.92 -4.47 0.14
C GLU A 219 15.67 -4.69 1.64
N CYS A 220 15.46 -3.61 2.41
CA CYS A 220 14.99 -3.72 3.79
C CYS A 220 13.65 -4.46 3.87
N MET A 221 12.68 -4.08 3.05
CA MET A 221 11.37 -4.74 3.02
C MET A 221 11.47 -6.22 2.62
N LYS A 222 12.28 -6.57 1.63
CA LYS A 222 12.56 -7.98 1.25
C LYS A 222 13.11 -8.78 2.42
N ASN A 223 14.07 -8.21 3.16
CA ASN A 223 14.67 -8.86 4.31
C ASN A 223 13.63 -9.08 5.43
N ILE A 224 12.88 -8.04 5.79
CA ILE A 224 11.86 -8.11 6.84
C ILE A 224 10.71 -9.06 6.50
N MET A 225 10.29 -9.10 5.23
CA MET A 225 9.18 -9.98 4.80
C MET A 225 9.63 -11.41 4.49
N GLY A 226 10.92 -11.73 4.65
CA GLY A 226 11.45 -13.08 4.45
C GLY A 226 11.54 -13.50 2.97
N ALA A 227 11.69 -12.55 2.05
CA ALA A 227 11.81 -12.84 0.62
C ALA A 227 13.01 -13.77 0.32
N PHE A 228 14.11 -13.62 1.07
CA PHE A 228 15.30 -14.46 0.96
C PHE A 228 15.15 -15.84 1.61
N THR A 229 14.15 -16.03 2.47
CA THR A 229 13.85 -17.29 3.17
C THR A 229 12.65 -18.03 2.58
N GLY A 230 12.26 -17.69 1.35
CA GLY A 230 11.18 -18.37 0.61
C GLY A 230 9.80 -17.70 0.68
N ASN A 231 9.65 -16.58 1.39
CA ASN A 231 8.40 -15.81 1.46
C ASN A 231 8.34 -14.68 0.41
N TYR A 232 8.80 -14.97 -0.81
CA TYR A 232 8.88 -13.98 -1.89
C TYR A 232 7.50 -13.42 -2.30
N GLU A 233 6.45 -14.25 -2.25
CA GLU A 233 5.10 -13.82 -2.63
C GLU A 233 4.51 -12.79 -1.66
N ALA A 234 4.75 -12.90 -0.34
CA ALA A 234 4.31 -11.89 0.61
C ALA A 234 5.00 -10.54 0.35
N TYR A 235 6.32 -10.56 0.14
CA TYR A 235 7.07 -9.36 -0.26
C TYR A 235 6.49 -8.74 -1.54
N LYS A 236 6.27 -9.55 -2.58
CA LYS A 236 5.73 -9.08 -3.86
C LYS A 236 4.35 -8.45 -3.70
N GLN A 237 3.48 -9.04 -2.88
CA GLN A 237 2.16 -8.48 -2.57
C GLN A 237 2.28 -7.15 -1.83
N GLY A 238 3.14 -7.07 -0.81
CA GLY A 238 3.39 -5.84 -0.05
C GLY A 238 3.98 -4.73 -0.92
N SER A 239 5.02 -5.00 -1.71
CA SER A 239 5.64 -4.02 -2.60
C SER A 239 4.66 -3.51 -3.67
N ASN A 240 3.86 -4.41 -4.27
CA ASN A 240 2.80 -4.00 -5.21
C ASN A 240 1.74 -3.12 -4.54
N TYR A 241 1.34 -3.44 -3.31
CA TYR A 241 0.42 -2.62 -2.53
C TYR A 241 0.98 -1.21 -2.31
N LEU A 242 2.22 -1.08 -1.83
CA LEU A 242 2.89 0.21 -1.61
C LEU A 242 3.00 1.03 -2.91
N ARG A 243 3.37 0.38 -4.02
CA ARG A 243 3.45 1.07 -5.32
C ARG A 243 2.09 1.60 -5.77
N ASN A 244 1.02 0.82 -5.58
CA ASN A 244 -0.33 1.22 -5.98
C ASN A 244 -0.85 2.40 -5.17
N ILE A 245 -0.57 2.45 -3.86
CA ILE A 245 -1.02 3.58 -3.02
C ILE A 245 -0.13 4.83 -3.20
N MET A 246 1.13 4.69 -3.63
CA MET A 246 2.02 5.81 -3.93
C MET A 246 1.78 6.44 -5.29
N LEU A 247 1.48 5.63 -6.31
CA LEU A 247 1.25 6.06 -7.69
C LEU A 247 -0.26 6.20 -7.97
N ASP A 248 -0.96 6.80 -7.02
CA ASP A 248 -2.42 6.92 -6.95
C ASP A 248 -3.00 8.07 -7.81
N ASN A 249 -2.14 8.90 -8.41
CA ASN A 249 -2.56 9.94 -9.36
C ASN A 249 -1.64 10.04 -10.58
N LYS A 250 -2.13 10.73 -11.62
CA LYS A 250 -1.44 10.89 -12.90
C LYS A 250 -0.10 11.62 -12.78
N ASP A 251 -0.02 12.63 -11.93
CA ASP A 251 1.19 13.44 -11.79
C ASP A 251 2.31 12.66 -11.09
N ARG A 252 1.98 11.84 -10.09
CA ARG A 252 2.92 10.92 -9.42
C ARG A 252 3.39 9.82 -10.36
N ILE A 253 2.51 9.27 -11.19
CA ILE A 253 2.90 8.32 -12.24
C ILE A 253 3.87 8.99 -13.23
N LYS A 254 3.56 10.20 -13.70
CA LYS A 254 4.42 10.95 -14.63
C LYS A 254 5.78 11.27 -14.00
N ALA A 255 5.79 11.73 -12.76
CA ALA A 255 6.99 11.98 -11.95
C ALA A 255 7.87 10.73 -11.83
N TRP A 256 7.26 9.58 -11.53
CA TRP A 256 7.96 8.30 -11.43
C TRP A 256 8.56 7.85 -12.77
N LEU A 257 7.83 8.03 -13.88
CA LEU A 257 8.34 7.72 -15.21
C LEU A 257 9.51 8.65 -15.59
N GLN A 258 9.39 9.96 -15.31
CA GLN A 258 10.46 10.92 -15.55
C GLN A 258 11.70 10.61 -14.72
N LEU A 259 11.53 10.20 -13.46
CA LEU A 259 12.61 9.67 -12.64
C LEU A 259 13.28 8.47 -13.32
N GLY A 260 12.48 7.54 -13.86
CA GLY A 260 12.93 6.39 -14.65
C GLY A 260 13.75 6.77 -15.89
N ASP A 261 13.33 7.81 -16.61
CA ASP A 261 14.02 8.29 -17.82
C ASP A 261 15.32 9.00 -17.47
N MET A 262 15.30 9.86 -16.46
CA MET A 262 16.53 10.40 -15.88
C MET A 262 17.41 9.27 -15.37
N ALA A 263 16.77 8.17 -14.93
CA ALA A 263 17.32 6.89 -14.51
C ALA A 263 17.83 5.94 -15.63
N ALA A 264 17.72 6.30 -16.89
CA ALA A 264 18.29 5.46 -17.93
C ALA A 264 19.84 5.52 -17.95
N GLY A 265 20.50 4.36 -17.98
CA GLY A 265 21.90 4.21 -18.41
C GLY A 265 23.03 4.26 -17.37
N GLN A 266 22.80 4.62 -16.10
CA GLN A 266 23.84 4.61 -15.05
C GLN A 266 24.15 3.20 -14.51
N VAL A 267 24.75 2.98 -13.34
CA VAL A 267 24.84 1.63 -12.75
C VAL A 267 24.52 1.73 -11.26
N PHE A 268 23.67 0.84 -10.73
CA PHE A 268 23.50 0.72 -9.28
C PHE A 268 24.30 -0.45 -8.76
N SER A 269 24.88 -0.22 -7.59
CA SER A 269 25.39 -1.31 -6.78
C SER A 269 24.24 -1.89 -5.98
N ASP A 270 24.22 -3.21 -5.85
CA ASP A 270 23.36 -3.85 -4.87
C ASP A 270 23.67 -3.28 -3.48
N PRO A 271 22.65 -2.92 -2.69
CA PRO A 271 22.87 -2.40 -1.34
C PRO A 271 23.46 -3.49 -0.45
N VAL A 272 24.78 -3.41 -0.18
CA VAL A 272 25.48 -4.32 0.73
C VAL A 272 25.32 -3.82 2.17
N GLY A 273 24.94 -4.69 3.12
CA GLY A 273 24.92 -4.38 4.56
C GLY A 273 23.53 -4.46 5.19
N GLN A 274 23.26 -3.64 6.23
CA GLN A 274 21.91 -3.47 6.79
C GLN A 274 21.15 -2.38 6.00
N PRO A 275 20.19 -2.75 5.14
CA PRO A 275 19.47 -1.80 4.30
C PRO A 275 18.41 -0.99 5.06
N CYS A 276 18.04 -1.41 6.27
CA CYS A 276 17.04 -0.73 7.07
C CYS A 276 17.65 0.49 7.78
N THR A 277 16.95 1.62 7.75
CA THR A 277 17.35 2.84 8.49
C THR A 277 16.97 2.77 9.97
N PHE A 278 16.33 1.69 10.39
CA PHE A 278 15.90 1.40 11.75
C PHE A 278 16.48 0.08 12.25
N ASP A 279 16.65 -0.04 13.56
CA ASP A 279 17.02 -1.30 14.20
C ASP A 279 15.82 -2.25 14.20
N SER A 280 15.75 -3.12 13.19
CA SER A 280 14.70 -4.13 13.07
C SER A 280 14.59 -5.05 14.29
N SER A 281 15.68 -5.27 15.04
CA SER A 281 15.66 -6.16 16.22
C SER A 281 14.94 -5.53 17.41
N SER A 282 14.87 -4.20 17.46
CA SER A 282 14.21 -3.44 18.53
C SER A 282 12.68 -3.42 18.41
N LEU A 283 12.12 -3.75 17.25
CA LEU A 283 10.69 -3.72 17.00
C LEU A 283 10.05 -5.10 17.19
N PRO A 284 8.80 -5.19 17.69
CA PRO A 284 8.08 -6.45 17.76
C PRO A 284 7.76 -6.96 16.35
N ASN A 285 7.76 -8.29 16.23
CA ASN A 285 7.25 -8.97 15.05
C ASN A 285 5.74 -8.86 14.97
#